data_AF-D3DH93-F1
#
_entry.id   AF-D3DH93-F1
#
_cell.length_a   1.000
_cell.length_b   1.000
_cell.length_c   1.000
_cell.angle_alpha   90.00
_cell.angle_beta   90.00
_cell.angle_gamma   90.00
#
_symmetry.space_group_name_H-M   'P 1'
#
loop_
_entity.id
_entity.type
_entity.pdbx_description
1 polymer ?
#
loop_
_entity_poly.entity_id
_entity_poly.type
_entity_poly.pdbx_seq_one_letter_code
_entity_poly.pdbx_strand_id
1 'polypeptide(L)'
;MDRKGEALKLSRDMQKKILDFGTEIDEYYRKFRELRVLTDDLSFQGALINVEHAFFMVVQSLNILKEQLKLLEVASKKGEIY
;
A
#
# COMPACT_ATOMS: atom_id res chain seq x y z
N MET A 1 -27.36 -14.61 8.78
CA MET A 1 -25.91 -14.51 8.51
C MET A 1 -25.55 -13.04 8.64
N ASP A 2 -24.63 -12.68 9.55
CA ASP A 2 -24.26 -11.28 9.81
C ASP A 2 -23.22 -10.80 8.78
N ARG A 3 -23.72 -10.42 7.60
CA ARG A 3 -22.88 -9.98 6.47
C ARG A 3 -22.07 -8.71 6.81
N LYS A 4 -22.60 -7.84 7.67
CA LYS A 4 -21.93 -6.62 8.10
C LYS A 4 -20.76 -6.94 9.03
N GLY A 5 -20.97 -7.82 10.01
CA GLY A 5 -19.91 -8.34 10.87
C GLY A 5 -18.79 -9.03 10.08
N GLU A 6 -19.15 -9.81 9.06
CA GLU A 6 -18.20 -10.46 8.15
C GLU A 6 -17.37 -9.43 7.35
N ALA A 7 -18.01 -8.39 6.79
CA ALA A 7 -17.33 -7.32 6.07
C ALA A 7 -16.35 -6.53 6.97
N LEU A 8 -16.75 -6.23 8.21
CA LEU A 8 -15.88 -5.57 9.19
C LEU A 8 -14.70 -6.44 9.62
N LYS A 9 -14.92 -7.74 9.78
CA LYS A 9 -13.85 -8.70 10.05
C LYS A 9 -12.85 -8.72 8.89
N LEU A 10 -13.34 -8.84 7.66
CA LEU A 10 -12.50 -8.84 6.47
C LEU A 10 -11.70 -7.53 6.34
N SER A 11 -12.33 -6.37 6.59
CA SER A 11 -11.64 -5.07 6.59
C SER A 11 -10.44 -5.05 7.56
N ARG A 12 -10.62 -5.55 8.79
CA ARG A 12 -9.53 -5.63 9.78
C ARG A 12 -8.42 -6.59 9.36
N ASP A 13 -8.79 -7.74 8.79
CA ASP A 13 -7.81 -8.71 8.29
C ASP A 13 -7.01 -8.13 7.11
N MET A 14 -7.66 -7.35 6.24
CA MET A 14 -6.99 -6.64 5.15
C MET A 14 -6.04 -5.54 5.65
N GLN A 15 -6.42 -4.77 6.67
CA GLN A 15 -5.53 -3.77 7.28
C GLN A 15 -4.24 -4.40 7.80
N LYS A 16 -4.32 -5.60 8.42
CA LYS A 16 -3.13 -6.35 8.87
C LYS A 16 -2.27 -6.79 7.69
N LYS A 17 -2.89 -7.38 6.66
CA LYS A 17 -2.13 -7.79 5.45
C LYS A 17 -1.43 -6.62 4.75
N ILE A 18 -2.05 -5.44 4.70
CA ILE A 18 -1.43 -4.24 4.13
C ILE A 18 -0.22 -3.81 4.97
N LEU A 19 -0.31 -3.91 6.30
CA LEU A 19 0.81 -3.64 7.19
C LEU A 19 1.95 -4.64 7.00
N ASP A 20 1.65 -5.94 6.96
CA ASP A 20 2.63 -7.00 6.76
C ASP A 20 3.34 -6.84 5.40
N PHE A 21 2.58 -6.51 4.35
CA PHE A 21 3.11 -6.21 3.02
C PHE A 21 4.03 -4.98 2.99
N GLY A 22 3.88 -4.06 3.96
CA GLY A 22 4.78 -2.92 4.13
C GLY A 22 6.25 -3.31 4.31
N THR A 23 6.52 -4.45 4.96
CA THR A 23 7.88 -4.96 5.12
C THR A 23 8.50 -5.41 3.79
N GLU A 24 7.73 -6.07 2.92
CA GLU A 24 8.19 -6.46 1.58
C GLU A 24 8.44 -5.23 0.68
N ILE A 25 7.60 -4.20 0.83
CA ILE A 25 7.74 -2.93 0.12
C ILE A 25 9.08 -2.26 0.40
N ASP A 26 9.55 -2.28 1.65
CA ASP A 26 10.84 -1.69 2.01
C ASP A 26 12.00 -2.41 1.28
N GLU A 27 11.90 -3.72 1.08
CA GLU A 27 12.88 -4.48 0.29
C GLU A 27 12.82 -4.13 -1.20
N TYR A 28 11.61 -4.00 -1.77
CA TYR A 28 11.46 -3.60 -3.17
C TYR A 28 12.03 -2.20 -3.41
N TYR A 29 11.81 -1.26 -2.49
CA TYR A 29 12.38 0.08 -2.57
C TYR A 29 13.91 0.06 -2.63
N ARG A 30 14.56 -0.77 -1.79
CA ARG A 30 16.01 -0.94 -1.80
C ARG A 30 16.51 -1.48 -3.14
N LYS A 31 15.85 -2.51 -3.67
CA LYS A 31 16.20 -3.12 -4.96
C LYS A 31 16.06 -2.13 -6.12
N PHE A 32 15.00 -1.32 -6.16
CA PHE A 32 14.84 -0.31 -7.21
C PHE A 32 15.92 0.76 -7.17
N ARG A 33 16.36 1.17 -5.97
CA ARG A 33 17.51 2.08 -5.83
C ARG A 33 18.82 1.43 -6.26
N GLU A 34 19.02 0.16 -5.93
CA GLU A 34 20.22 -0.60 -6.33
C GLU A 34 20.36 -0.66 -7.85
N LEU A 35 19.25 -0.80 -8.59
CA LEU A 35 19.27 -0.76 -10.06
C LEU A 35 19.89 0.53 -10.62
N ARG A 36 19.72 1.68 -9.95
CA ARG A 36 20.32 2.96 -10.38
C ARG A 36 21.81 3.02 -10.16
N VAL A 37 22.31 2.35 -9.12
CA VAL A 37 23.73 2.33 -8.77
C VAL A 37 24.51 1.33 -9.62
N LEU A 38 23.84 0.28 -10.12
CA LEU A 38 24.45 -0.76 -10.94
C LEU A 38 24.68 -0.37 -12.41
N THR A 39 24.29 0.85 -12.81
CA THR A 39 24.40 1.33 -14.20
C THR A 39 24.89 2.76 -14.25
N ASP A 40 25.86 3.02 -15.12
CA ASP A 40 26.38 4.36 -15.41
C ASP A 40 25.69 5.00 -16.63
N ASP A 41 24.75 4.29 -17.27
CA ASP A 41 24.02 4.81 -18.43
C ASP A 41 22.95 5.83 -18.01
N LEU A 42 23.13 7.09 -18.43
CA LEU A 42 22.24 8.19 -18.08
C LEU A 42 20.81 8.00 -18.60
N SER A 43 20.63 7.35 -19.76
CA SER A 43 19.29 7.11 -20.32
C SER A 43 18.54 6.08 -19.48
N PHE A 44 19.22 5.01 -19.08
CA PHE A 44 18.70 3.97 -18.21
C PHE A 44 18.41 4.52 -16.80
N GLN A 45 19.32 5.30 -16.22
CA GLN A 45 19.08 6.00 -14.96
C GLN A 45 17.85 6.92 -15.04
N GLY A 46 17.67 7.63 -16.16
CA GLY A 46 16.48 8.44 -16.42
C GLY A 46 15.19 7.61 -16.47
N ALA A 47 15.22 6.45 -17.11
CA ALA A 47 14.07 5.52 -17.14
C ALA A 47 13.74 4.96 -15.75
N LEU A 48 14.75 4.67 -14.92
CA LEU A 48 14.56 4.17 -13.56
C LEU A 48 13.85 5.18 -12.65
N ILE A 49 13.97 6.48 -12.88
CA ILE A 49 13.20 7.50 -12.13
C ILE A 49 11.70 7.27 -12.31
N ASN A 50 11.25 6.89 -13.51
CA ASN A 50 9.84 6.58 -13.76
C ASN A 50 9.38 5.32 -13.00
N VAL A 51 10.26 4.32 -12.88
CA VAL A 51 10.00 3.10 -12.09
C VAL A 51 9.88 3.44 -10.62
N GLU A 52 10.80 4.24 -10.08
CA GLU A 52 10.76 4.70 -8.68
C GLU A 52 9.50 5.51 -8.39
N HIS A 53 9.10 6.39 -9.32
CA HIS A 53 7.88 7.17 -9.20
C HIS A 53 6.63 6.30 -9.20
N ALA A 54 6.52 5.34 -10.12
CA ALA A 54 5.41 4.40 -10.16
C ALA A 54 5.33 3.58 -8.87
N PHE A 55 6.47 3.11 -8.36
CA PHE A 55 6.53 2.40 -7.09
C PHE A 55 6.08 3.27 -5.91
N PHE A 56 6.52 4.52 -5.84
CA PHE A 56 6.08 5.46 -4.82
C PHE A 56 4.54 5.63 -4.82
N MET A 57 3.93 5.74 -6.01
CA MET A 57 2.48 5.84 -6.14
C MET A 57 1.75 4.58 -5.65
N VAL A 58 2.34 3.39 -5.80
CA VAL A 58 1.80 2.14 -5.24
C VAL A 58 1.79 2.19 -3.71
N VAL A 59 2.91 2.59 -3.10
CA VAL A 59 3.02 2.72 -1.64
C VAL A 59 2.02 3.74 -1.10
N GLN A 60 1.90 4.88 -1.75
CA GLN A 60 0.92 5.91 -1.37
C GLN A 60 -0.52 5.37 -1.45
N SER A 61 -0.85 4.64 -2.52
CA SER A 61 -2.18 4.06 -2.72
C SER A 61 -2.53 3.04 -1.63
N LEU A 62 -1.56 2.23 -1.19
CA LEU A 62 -1.75 1.28 -0.09
C LEU A 62 -2.00 1.97 1.25
N ASN A 63 -1.31 3.08 1.52
CA ASN A 63 -1.55 3.89 2.71
C ASN A 63 -2.95 4.51 2.72
N ILE A 64 -3.40 5.03 1.57
CA ILE A 64 -4.76 5.54 1.40
C ILE A 64 -5.78 4.42 1.63
N LEU A 65 -5.58 3.24 1.03
CA LEU A 65 -6.48 2.10 1.17
C LEU A 65 -6.62 1.66 2.64
N LYS A 66 -5.50 1.60 3.37
CA LYS A 66 -5.49 1.29 4.80
C LYS A 66 -6.33 2.30 5.61
N GLU A 67 -6.18 3.59 5.33
CA GLU A 67 -6.96 4.63 6.02
C GLU A 67 -8.44 4.54 5.69
N GLN A 68 -8.81 4.28 4.43
CA GLN A 68 -10.22 4.09 4.04
C GLN A 68 -10.85 2.87 4.74
N LEU A 69 -10.11 1.77 4.88
CA LEU A 69 -10.57 0.59 5.64
C LEU A 69 -10.79 0.91 7.13
N LYS A 70 -9.94 1.75 7.71
CA LYS A 70 -10.07 2.23 9.09
C LYS A 70 -11.29 3.15 9.25
N LEU A 71 -11.52 4.06 8.31
CA LEU A 71 -12.69 4.94 8.31
C LEU A 71 -13.99 4.14 8.22
N LEU A 72 -14.03 3.04 7.47
CA LEU A 72 -15.17 2.14 7.41
C LEU A 72 -15.51 1.54 8.78
N GLU A 73 -14.49 1.15 9.57
CA GLU A 73 -14.69 0.68 10.94
C GLU A 73 -15.24 1.79 11.86
N VAL A 74 -14.69 3.01 11.76
CA VAL A 74 -15.13 4.16 12.56
C VAL A 74 -16.58 4.53 12.25
N ALA A 75 -16.90 4.66 10.96
CA ALA A 75 -18.24 5.03 10.51
C ALA A 75 -19.28 3.95 10.88
N SER A 76 -18.92 2.67 10.80
CA SER A 76 -19.79 1.60 11.31
C SER A 76 -20.01 1.68 12.83
N LYS A 77 -18.99 2.04 13.62
CA LYS A 77 -19.13 2.20 15.09
C LYS A 77 -20.00 3.41 15.46
N LYS A 78 -19.97 4.47 14.65
CA LYS A 78 -20.80 5.67 14.82
C LYS A 78 -22.23 5.51 14.30
N GLY A 79 -22.54 4.41 13.62
CA GLY A 79 -23.85 4.21 12.98
C GLY A 79 -24.06 5.06 11.73
N GLU A 80 -22.99 5.60 11.14
CA GLU A 80 -23.01 6.39 9.90
C GLU A 80 -23.10 5.49 8.65
N ILE A 81 -22.77 4.20 8.79
CA ILE A 81 -22.93 3.17 7.75
C ILE A 81 -23.89 2.11 8.30
N TYR A 82 -25.04 1.96 7.63
CA TYR A 82 -26.13 1.05 8.01
C TYR A 82 -25.91 -0.35 7.44
#